data_AF-A0A844FY62-F1
#
_entry.id   AF-A0A844FY62-F1
#
_cell.length_a   1.000
_cell.length_b   1.000
_cell.length_c   1.000
_cell.angle_alpha   90.00
_cell.angle_beta   90.00
_cell.angle_gamma   90.00
#
_symmetry.space_group_name_H-M   'P 1'
#
loop_
_entity.id
_entity.type
_entity.pdbx_description
1 polymer ?
#
loop_
_entity_poly.entity_id
_entity_poly.type
_entity_poly.pdbx_seq_one_letter_code
_entity_poly.pdbx_strand_id
1 'polypeptide(L)'
;MNMKRTAPFFAALFAGSLLAGAAIDNSALMPPYKPDAEVVMEKDAEGGETPDWIKSLIIVELRIHSASTDGTVKGLLPALDHLAEMGVNGVWLTPPINGGNGYGNFGIHTLSPLLTGEKNPVKQWQVLRNFVDEAHKRNIRVFFDVVN
;
A
#
# COMPACT_ATOMS: atom_id res chain seq x y z
N MET A 1 -62.98 -28.58 -21.54
CA MET A 1 -62.42 -27.26 -21.91
C MET A 1 -61.70 -26.71 -20.69
N ASN A 2 -60.37 -26.54 -20.79
CA ASN A 2 -59.47 -25.60 -20.09
C ASN A 2 -59.67 -25.33 -18.58
N MET A 3 -58.67 -25.39 -17.69
CA MET A 3 -57.23 -25.19 -17.86
C MET A 3 -56.53 -25.65 -16.57
N LYS A 4 -55.57 -26.58 -16.66
CA LYS A 4 -54.66 -26.89 -15.54
C LYS A 4 -53.68 -25.72 -15.40
N ARG A 5 -53.75 -24.95 -14.32
CA ARG A 5 -52.71 -23.99 -13.94
C ARG A 5 -51.78 -24.66 -12.94
N THR A 6 -50.72 -25.28 -13.45
CA THR A 6 -49.55 -25.68 -12.66
C THR A 6 -48.67 -24.44 -12.49
N ALA A 7 -48.65 -23.87 -11.29
CA ALA A 7 -47.65 -22.88 -10.92
C ALA A 7 -46.31 -23.60 -10.69
N PRO A 8 -45.18 -23.13 -11.25
CA PRO A 8 -43.89 -23.69 -10.92
C PRO A 8 -43.50 -23.23 -9.51
N PHE A 9 -43.33 -24.18 -8.59
CA PHE A 9 -42.66 -23.93 -7.32
C PHE A 9 -41.18 -23.64 -7.62
N PHE A 10 -40.83 -22.35 -7.74
CA PHE A 10 -39.43 -21.94 -7.70
C PHE A 10 -39.00 -21.97 -6.23
N ALA A 11 -38.39 -23.08 -5.81
CA ALA A 11 -37.62 -23.11 -4.58
C ALA A 11 -36.37 -22.25 -4.84
N ALA A 12 -36.41 -20.98 -4.43
CA ALA A 12 -35.19 -20.19 -4.28
C ALA A 12 -34.39 -20.84 -3.15
N LEU A 13 -33.41 -21.67 -3.52
CA LEU A 13 -32.41 -22.17 -2.59
C LEU A 13 -31.58 -20.95 -2.19
N PHE A 14 -31.96 -20.28 -1.10
CA PHE A 14 -31.04 -19.39 -0.40
C PHE A 14 -29.97 -20.29 0.20
N ALA A 15 -28.89 -20.50 -0.54
CA ALA A 15 -27.63 -20.93 0.04
C ALA A 15 -27.16 -19.78 0.93
N GLY A 16 -27.70 -19.72 2.15
CA GLY A 16 -27.13 -18.93 3.22
C GLY A 16 -25.78 -19.54 3.55
N SER A 17 -24.73 -19.10 2.86
CA SER A 17 -23.38 -19.32 3.32
C SER A 17 -23.26 -18.60 4.66
N LEU A 18 -23.13 -19.37 5.74
CA LEU A 18 -22.63 -18.83 7.01
C LEU A 18 -21.24 -18.25 6.73
N LEU A 19 -21.16 -16.94 6.50
CA LEU A 19 -19.90 -16.21 6.50
C LEU A 19 -19.52 -15.88 7.94
N ALA A 20 -19.38 -16.91 8.76
CA ALA A 20 -18.53 -16.81 9.93
C ALA A 20 -17.08 -16.91 9.41
N GLY A 21 -16.50 -15.75 9.04
CA GLY A 21 -15.06 -15.66 8.76
C GLY A 21 -14.59 -15.65 7.30
N ALA A 22 -15.32 -15.09 6.34
CA ALA A 22 -14.62 -14.59 5.15
C ALA A 22 -13.78 -13.38 5.57
N ALA A 23 -12.46 -13.49 5.48
CA ALA A 23 -11.58 -12.34 5.57
C ALA A 23 -12.02 -11.31 4.52
N ILE A 24 -12.18 -10.05 4.94
CA ILE A 24 -12.46 -8.95 4.02
C ILE A 24 -11.14 -8.59 3.34
N ASP A 25 -11.06 -8.75 2.02
CA ASP A 25 -9.91 -8.36 1.21
C ASP A 25 -10.32 -7.27 0.22
N ASN A 26 -9.79 -6.07 0.43
CA ASN A 26 -10.04 -4.88 -0.38
C ASN A 26 -8.97 -4.64 -1.46
N SER A 27 -7.98 -5.53 -1.61
CA SER A 27 -6.86 -5.33 -2.53
C SER A 27 -7.31 -5.12 -3.98
N ALA A 28 -8.39 -5.78 -4.40
CA ALA A 28 -8.99 -5.63 -5.72
C ALA A 28 -9.70 -4.28 -5.95
N LEU A 29 -9.99 -3.52 -4.88
CA LEU A 29 -10.63 -2.20 -4.94
C LEU A 29 -9.60 -1.06 -5.05
N MET A 30 -8.32 -1.37 -4.87
CA MET A 30 -7.26 -0.37 -4.91
C MET A 30 -7.04 0.13 -6.34
N PRO A 31 -6.87 1.46 -6.53
CA PRO A 31 -6.53 2.01 -7.82
C PRO A 31 -5.15 1.51 -8.24
N PRO A 32 -4.95 1.12 -9.51
CA PRO A 32 -3.68 0.59 -9.95
C PRO A 32 -2.55 1.61 -9.79
N TYR A 33 -1.35 1.11 -9.47
CA TYR A 33 -0.15 1.92 -9.63
C TYR A 33 0.11 2.12 -11.12
N LYS A 34 0.41 3.36 -11.51
CA LYS A 34 0.74 3.75 -12.88
C LYS A 34 2.12 4.42 -12.87
N PRO A 35 2.99 4.11 -13.84
CA PRO A 35 4.23 4.87 -14.02
C PRO A 35 3.92 6.30 -14.44
N ASP A 36 4.87 7.22 -14.23
CA ASP A 36 4.67 8.68 -14.42
C ASP A 36 4.11 9.05 -15.80
N ALA A 37 4.52 8.35 -16.86
CA ALA A 37 4.04 8.60 -18.23
C ALA A 37 2.54 8.30 -18.43
N GLU A 38 1.93 7.54 -17.53
CA GLU A 38 0.52 7.12 -17.58
C GLU A 38 -0.35 7.82 -16.52
N VAL A 39 0.26 8.64 -15.65
CA VAL A 39 -0.45 9.40 -14.63
C VAL A 39 -1.22 10.54 -15.30
N VAL A 40 -2.51 10.64 -15.01
CA VAL A 40 -3.33 11.77 -15.46
C VAL A 40 -3.16 12.90 -14.46
N MET A 41 -2.76 14.06 -14.95
CA MET A 41 -2.70 15.28 -14.15
C MET A 41 -4.00 16.04 -14.28
N GLU A 42 -4.59 16.39 -13.15
CA GLU A 42 -5.75 17.28 -13.10
C GLU A 42 -5.32 18.70 -12.79
N LYS A 43 -5.98 19.66 -13.44
CA LYS A 43 -5.72 21.08 -13.29
C LYS A 43 -6.75 21.73 -12.38
N ASP A 44 -6.28 22.52 -11.41
CA ASP A 44 -7.14 23.44 -10.67
C ASP A 44 -7.42 24.72 -11.49
N ALA A 45 -8.22 25.62 -10.93
CA ALA A 45 -8.61 26.87 -11.60
C ALA A 45 -7.44 27.86 -11.73
N GLU A 46 -6.44 27.72 -10.87
CA GLU A 46 -5.22 28.52 -10.79
C GLU A 46 -4.09 27.95 -11.67
N GLY A 47 -4.31 26.79 -12.30
CA GLY A 47 -3.36 26.11 -13.18
C GLY A 47 -2.38 25.17 -12.47
N GLY A 48 -2.54 24.92 -11.17
CA GLY A 48 -1.84 23.89 -10.43
C GLY A 48 -2.22 22.49 -10.92
N GLU A 49 -1.24 21.59 -10.97
CA GLU A 49 -1.41 20.22 -11.46
C GLU A 49 -1.26 19.23 -10.31
N THR A 50 -2.26 18.35 -10.14
CA THR A 50 -2.25 17.28 -9.12
C THR A 50 -2.55 15.94 -9.79
N PRO A 51 -1.86 14.84 -9.43
CA PRO A 51 -2.20 13.53 -9.96
C PRO A 51 -3.63 13.11 -9.58
N ASP A 52 -4.38 12.59 -10.54
CA ASP A 52 -5.77 12.15 -10.38
C ASP A 52 -5.97 11.16 -9.21
N TRP A 53 -5.00 10.25 -9.04
CA TRP A 53 -5.02 9.22 -8.02
C TRP A 53 -4.98 9.76 -6.58
N ILE A 54 -4.58 11.01 -6.35
CA ILE A 54 -4.55 11.61 -5.00
C ILE A 54 -5.93 11.60 -4.35
N LYS A 55 -7.02 11.78 -5.13
CA LYS A 55 -8.39 11.76 -4.61
C LYS A 55 -8.81 10.43 -3.96
N SER A 56 -8.12 9.36 -4.33
CA SER A 56 -8.35 8.00 -3.85
C SER A 56 -7.29 7.53 -2.83
N LEU A 57 -6.36 8.41 -2.44
CA LEU A 57 -5.25 8.05 -1.57
C LEU A 57 -5.76 7.76 -0.14
N ILE A 58 -5.46 6.56 0.33
CA ILE A 58 -5.56 6.13 1.72
C ILE A 58 -4.13 5.78 2.14
N ILE A 59 -3.58 6.58 3.06
CA ILE A 59 -2.18 6.51 3.45
C ILE A 59 -2.02 6.06 4.91
N VAL A 60 -1.05 5.19 5.15
CA VAL A 60 -0.62 4.77 6.49
C VAL A 60 0.84 5.13 6.71
N GLU A 61 1.15 5.73 7.85
CA GLU A 61 2.53 5.97 8.25
C GLU A 61 3.15 4.71 8.85
N LEU A 62 4.35 4.37 8.40
CA LEU A 62 5.13 3.22 8.87
C LEU A 62 6.47 3.69 9.42
N ARG A 63 6.65 3.50 10.72
CA ARG A 63 7.98 3.54 11.35
C ARG A 63 8.68 2.20 11.16
N ILE A 64 9.74 2.18 10.36
CA ILE A 64 10.41 0.94 9.89
C ILE A 64 10.65 -0.05 11.03
N HIS A 65 11.29 0.39 12.11
CA HIS A 65 11.67 -0.51 13.19
C HIS A 65 10.47 -1.14 13.93
N SER A 66 9.39 -0.40 14.14
CA SER A 66 8.24 -0.89 14.93
C SER A 66 7.18 -1.60 14.09
N ALA A 67 7.09 -1.27 12.80
CA ALA A 67 6.15 -1.91 11.88
C ALA A 67 6.72 -3.17 11.19
N SER A 68 8.04 -3.38 11.25
CA SER A 68 8.69 -4.55 10.66
C SER A 68 8.76 -5.73 11.64
N THR A 69 8.84 -6.93 11.08
CA THR A 69 8.97 -8.16 11.86
C THR A 69 10.34 -8.34 12.52
N ASP A 70 11.37 -7.65 12.00
CA ASP A 70 12.78 -7.82 12.42
C ASP A 70 13.54 -6.50 12.65
N GLY A 71 12.84 -5.36 12.62
CA GLY A 71 13.45 -4.04 12.75
C GLY A 71 14.04 -3.47 11.45
N THR A 72 13.91 -4.16 10.31
CA THR A 72 14.52 -3.77 9.03
C THR A 72 13.49 -3.40 7.95
N VAL A 73 13.96 -2.76 6.87
CA VAL A 73 13.15 -2.48 5.68
C VAL A 73 12.62 -3.77 5.04
N LYS A 74 13.38 -4.87 5.07
CA LYS A 74 12.92 -6.16 4.54
C LYS A 74 11.79 -6.74 5.37
N GLY A 75 11.84 -6.58 6.69
CA GLY A 75 10.76 -7.00 7.60
C GLY A 75 9.46 -6.22 7.44
N LEU A 76 9.40 -5.17 6.62
CA LEU A 76 8.16 -4.46 6.27
C LEU A 76 7.37 -5.14 5.15
N LEU A 77 7.95 -6.08 4.41
CA LEU A 77 7.26 -6.69 3.26
C LEU A 77 5.91 -7.33 3.65
N PRO A 78 5.77 -8.06 4.79
CA PRO A 78 4.47 -8.58 5.21
C PRO A 78 3.44 -7.49 5.53
N ALA A 79 3.88 -6.29 5.95
CA ALA A 79 2.97 -5.18 6.18
C ALA A 79 2.32 -4.70 4.88
N LEU A 80 3.02 -4.78 3.73
CA LEU A 80 2.43 -4.41 2.44
C LEU A 80 1.27 -5.33 2.05
N ASP A 81 1.36 -6.63 2.35
CA ASP A 81 0.27 -7.57 2.10
C ASP A 81 -0.96 -7.24 2.95
N HIS A 82 -0.75 -6.97 4.24
CA HIS A 82 -1.83 -6.58 5.15
C HIS A 82 -2.46 -5.23 4.79
N LEU A 83 -1.66 -4.24 4.39
CA LEU A 83 -2.14 -2.94 3.96
C LEU A 83 -2.97 -3.05 2.67
N ALA A 84 -2.54 -3.89 1.72
CA ALA A 84 -3.31 -4.16 0.51
C ALA A 84 -4.65 -4.85 0.84
N GLU A 85 -4.66 -5.84 1.72
CA GLU A 85 -5.90 -6.48 2.21
C GLU A 85 -6.87 -5.45 2.82
N MET A 86 -6.35 -4.46 3.57
CA MET A 86 -7.18 -3.38 4.11
C MET A 86 -7.67 -2.37 3.06
N GLY A 87 -7.02 -2.29 1.88
CA GLY A 87 -7.32 -1.32 0.82
C GLY A 87 -6.49 -0.03 0.90
N VAL A 88 -5.39 -0.03 1.67
CA VAL A 88 -4.45 1.09 1.77
C VAL A 88 -3.56 1.11 0.52
N ASN A 89 -3.52 2.26 -0.17
CA ASN A 89 -2.78 2.42 -1.44
C ASN A 89 -1.64 3.44 -1.36
N GLY A 90 -1.29 3.88 -0.15
CA GLY A 90 -0.12 4.71 0.13
C GLY A 90 0.54 4.34 1.45
N VAL A 91 1.87 4.39 1.49
CA VAL A 91 2.64 4.33 2.73
C VAL A 91 3.52 5.57 2.87
N TRP A 92 3.50 6.18 4.04
CA TRP A 92 4.46 7.20 4.45
C TRP A 92 5.54 6.53 5.29
N LEU A 93 6.74 6.38 4.74
CA LEU A 93 7.86 5.78 5.45
C LEU A 93 8.63 6.84 6.23
N THR A 94 8.79 6.64 7.54
CA THR A 94 9.67 7.47 8.37
C THR A 94 11.12 7.43 7.83
N PRO A 95 11.97 8.43 8.12
CA PRO A 95 13.32 8.47 7.57
C PRO A 95 14.10 7.17 7.86
N PRO A 96 14.63 6.46 6.84
CA PRO A 96 15.32 5.18 6.98
C PRO A 96 16.76 5.32 7.50
N ILE A 97 16.97 6.12 8.55
CA ILE A 97 18.31 6.47 9.07
C ILE A 97 18.49 6.14 10.55
N ASN A 98 19.74 6.18 11.01
CA ASN A 98 20.12 5.77 12.37
C ASN A 98 19.83 6.87 13.40
N GLY A 99 19.28 6.48 14.55
CA GLY A 99 19.29 7.29 15.79
C GLY A 99 17.99 8.03 16.12
N GLY A 100 17.85 8.39 17.41
CA GLY A 100 16.75 9.20 17.93
C GLY A 100 15.40 8.47 18.07
N ASN A 101 14.30 9.24 18.12
CA ASN A 101 12.92 8.75 18.21
C ASN A 101 12.41 8.10 16.90
N GLY A 102 13.23 8.05 15.84
CA GLY A 102 12.84 7.60 14.50
C GLY A 102 12.51 8.74 13.52
N TYR A 103 12.67 10.01 13.93
CA TYR A 103 12.50 11.21 13.08
C TYR A 103 13.80 12.03 12.96
N GLY A 104 14.97 11.41 13.15
CA GLY A 104 16.24 12.07 12.80
C GLY A 104 16.46 12.06 11.29
N ASN A 105 17.20 13.03 10.75
CA ASN A 105 17.82 12.91 9.43
C ASN A 105 19.28 13.39 9.46
N PHE A 106 20.16 12.71 8.72
CA PHE A 106 21.55 13.13 8.43
C PHE A 106 21.70 13.55 6.95
N GLY A 107 20.57 13.88 6.31
CA GLY A 107 20.45 14.24 4.91
C GLY A 107 19.86 13.11 4.06
N ILE A 108 19.13 13.49 3.02
CA ILE A 108 18.38 12.60 2.10
C ILE A 108 19.23 11.53 1.39
N HIS A 109 20.55 11.67 1.41
CA HIS A 109 21.50 10.78 0.76
C HIS A 109 22.02 9.67 1.71
N THR A 110 21.53 9.63 2.95
CA THR A 110 21.98 8.69 3.98
C THR A 110 20.93 7.62 4.26
N LEU A 111 21.38 6.39 4.50
CA LEU A 111 20.55 5.27 4.92
C LEU A 111 21.23 4.55 6.10
N SER A 112 20.43 4.01 7.01
CA SER A 112 20.92 3.24 8.15
C SER A 112 21.42 1.86 7.72
N PRO A 113 22.67 1.48 8.06
CA PRO A 113 23.11 0.09 7.95
C PRO A 113 22.29 -0.88 8.81
N LEU A 114 21.76 -0.41 9.95
CA LEU A 114 20.96 -1.22 10.86
C LEU A 114 19.60 -1.56 10.22
N LEU A 115 18.90 -0.56 9.68
CA LEU A 115 17.58 -0.74 9.07
C LEU A 115 17.64 -1.46 7.73
N THR A 116 18.77 -1.42 7.03
CA THR A 116 18.93 -2.08 5.72
C THR A 116 19.61 -3.45 5.83
N GLY A 117 20.33 -3.73 6.92
CA GLY A 117 21.19 -4.90 7.07
C GLY A 117 22.46 -4.85 6.21
N GLU A 118 22.77 -3.70 5.59
CA GLU A 118 23.85 -3.56 4.61
C GLU A 118 24.84 -2.46 5.01
N LYS A 119 26.15 -2.71 4.87
CA LYS A 119 27.19 -1.71 5.17
C LYS A 119 27.56 -0.83 3.97
N ASN A 120 27.32 -1.32 2.75
CA ASN A 120 27.67 -0.60 1.53
C ASN A 120 26.52 0.31 1.10
N PRO A 121 26.73 1.63 0.92
CA PRO A 121 25.66 2.56 0.57
C PRO A 121 24.85 2.18 -0.67
N VAL A 122 25.49 1.66 -1.73
CA VAL A 122 24.79 1.22 -2.95
C VAL A 122 23.83 0.07 -2.62
N LYS A 123 24.27 -0.90 -1.79
CA LYS A 123 23.41 -2.00 -1.35
C LYS A 123 22.26 -1.54 -0.45
N GLN A 124 22.48 -0.53 0.38
CA GLN A 124 21.43 0.08 1.20
C GLN A 124 20.31 0.66 0.33
N TRP A 125 20.69 1.41 -0.70
CA TRP A 125 19.74 1.97 -1.68
C TRP A 125 19.03 0.87 -2.48
N GLN A 126 19.69 -0.23 -2.79
CA GLN A 126 19.06 -1.40 -3.42
C GLN A 126 18.00 -2.04 -2.53
N VAL A 127 18.23 -2.13 -1.21
CA VAL A 127 17.23 -2.62 -0.25
C VAL A 127 16.00 -1.72 -0.25
N LEU A 128 16.19 -0.41 -0.20
CA LEU A 128 15.08 0.54 -0.22
C LEU A 128 14.32 0.52 -1.55
N ARG A 129 15.04 0.45 -2.67
CA ARG A 129 14.45 0.30 -4.01
C ARG A 129 13.60 -0.96 -4.10
N ASN A 130 14.10 -2.10 -3.60
CA ASN A 130 13.34 -3.34 -3.61
C ASN A 130 12.03 -3.22 -2.81
N PHE A 131 12.03 -2.51 -1.69
CA PHE A 131 10.80 -2.24 -0.95
C PHE A 131 9.80 -1.42 -1.77
N VAL A 132 10.26 -0.38 -2.47
CA VAL A 132 9.42 0.42 -3.37
C VAL A 132 8.87 -0.43 -4.52
N ASP A 133 9.70 -1.25 -5.14
CA ASP A 133 9.29 -2.16 -6.22
C ASP A 133 8.22 -3.16 -5.73
N GLU A 134 8.36 -3.71 -4.52
CA GLU A 134 7.38 -4.61 -3.90
C GLU A 134 6.06 -3.91 -3.53
N ALA A 135 6.12 -2.64 -3.09
CA ALA A 135 4.92 -1.83 -2.83
C ALA A 135 4.15 -1.55 -4.13
N HIS A 136 4.84 -1.15 -5.19
CA HIS A 136 4.22 -0.87 -6.48
C HIS A 136 3.52 -2.10 -7.09
N LYS A 137 4.08 -3.31 -6.92
CA LYS A 137 3.42 -4.57 -7.34
C LYS A 137 2.05 -4.78 -6.69
N ARG A 138 1.81 -4.16 -5.53
CA ARG A 138 0.57 -4.23 -4.74
C ARG A 138 -0.30 -2.98 -4.90
N ASN A 139 0.01 -2.13 -5.88
CA ASN A 139 -0.66 -0.84 -6.08
C ASN A 139 -0.48 0.17 -4.92
N ILE A 140 0.54 -0.01 -4.09
CA ILE A 140 0.87 0.87 -2.97
C ILE A 140 1.95 1.87 -3.40
N ARG A 141 1.66 3.17 -3.26
CA ARG A 141 2.62 4.26 -3.49
C ARG A 141 3.46 4.52 -2.24
N VAL A 142 4.73 4.85 -2.40
CA VAL A 142 5.65 5.11 -1.29
C VAL A 142 6.02 6.59 -1.22
N PHE A 143 5.78 7.19 -0.05
CA PHE A 143 6.19 8.53 0.31
C PHE A 143 7.31 8.42 1.34
N PHE A 144 8.37 9.19 1.16
CA PHE A 144 9.44 9.27 2.13
C PHE A 144 9.31 10.55 2.93
N ASP A 145 9.32 10.41 4.25
CA ASP A 145 9.58 11.53 5.11
C ASP A 145 11.00 12.07 4.85
N VAL A 146 11.10 13.38 4.69
CA VAL A 146 12.36 14.07 4.40
C VAL A 146 12.49 15.25 5.35
N VAL A 147 13.52 15.21 6.19
CA VAL A 147 13.91 16.33 7.06
C VAL A 147 15.23 16.89 6.57
N ASN A 148 15.28 18.13 6.08
CA ASN A 148 16.49 18.69 5.47
C ASN A 148 17.17 19.74 6.35
#